data_AF-A0A2W7A996-F1
#
_entry.id   AF-A0A2W7A996-F1
#
_cell.length_a   1.000
_cell.length_b   1.000
_cell.length_c   1.000
_cell.angle_alpha   90.00
_cell.angle_beta   90.00
_cell.angle_gamma   90.00
#
_symmetry.space_group_name_H-M   'P 1'
#
loop_
_entity.id
_entity.type
_entity.pdbx_description
1 polymer ?
#
loop_
_entity_poly.entity_id
_entity_poly.type
_entity_poly.pdbx_seq_one_letter_code
_entity_poly.pdbx_strand_id
1 'polypeptide(L)' 'MPEVVEIPIELTRFQLPQAVQDRLQSLLDHQDRGYPLSHTEQQEAEGLVELAEFLSLLQLRSTRVVKQA' A
#
# COMPACT_ATOMS: atom_id res chain seq x y z
N MET A 1 -20.75 8.60 -20.31
CA MET A 1 -19.86 9.71 -19.91
C MET A 1 -18.88 9.11 -18.92
N PRO A 2 -17.55 9.25 -19.06
CA PRO A 2 -16.66 8.76 -18.02
C PRO A 2 -16.91 9.57 -16.75
N GLU A 3 -17.16 8.89 -15.63
CA GLU A 3 -17.17 9.55 -14.32
C GLU A 3 -15.73 9.99 -14.04
N VAL A 4 -15.50 11.31 -14.10
CA VAL A 4 -14.22 11.90 -13.75
C VAL A 4 -14.12 11.87 -12.23
N VAL A 5 -13.32 10.96 -11.70
CA VAL A 5 -12.95 10.97 -10.28
C VAL A 5 -11.84 12.01 -10.13
N GLU A 6 -12.18 13.18 -9.58
CA GLU A 6 -11.17 14.13 -9.14
C GLU A 6 -10.39 13.48 -7.99
N ILE A 7 -9.06 13.46 -8.11
CA ILE A 7 -8.18 12.89 -7.08
C ILE A 7 -7.75 14.04 -6.17
N PRO A 8 -8.22 14.10 -4.90
CA PRO A 8 -7.78 15.10 -3.94
C PRO A 8 -6.25 15.11 -3.82
N ILE A 9 -5.63 16.29 -3.79
CA ILE A 9 -4.18 16.43 -3.66
C ILE A 9 -3.69 15.83 -2.34
N GLU A 10 -4.53 15.82 -1.32
CA GLU A 10 -4.31 15.21 0.00
C GLU A 10 -3.99 13.71 -0.10
N LEU A 11 -4.45 13.03 -1.16
CA LEU A 11 -4.14 11.62 -1.39
C LEU A 11 -2.65 11.36 -1.69
N THR A 12 -1.88 12.38 -2.10
CA THR A 12 -0.41 12.27 -2.21
C THR A 12 0.27 11.97 -0.87
N ARG A 13 -0.39 12.29 0.25
CA ARG A 13 0.09 12.08 1.61
C ARG A 13 -0.48 10.82 2.25
N PHE A 14 -1.36 10.10 1.55
CA PHE A 14 -1.93 8.88 2.06
C PHE A 14 -0.87 7.77 2.02
N GLN A 15 -0.35 7.42 3.18
CA GLN A 15 0.66 6.39 3.35
C GLN A 15 0.11 5.30 4.27
N LEU A 16 0.70 4.11 4.18
CA LEU A 16 0.41 3.04 5.11
C LEU A 16 0.80 3.50 6.53
N PRO A 17 -0.10 3.43 7.53
CA PRO A 17 0.24 3.83 8.89
C PRO A 17 1.45 3.06 9.42
N GLN A 18 2.33 3.71 10.19
CA GLN A 18 3.60 3.13 10.62
C GLN A 18 3.45 1.74 11.25
N ALA A 19 2.51 1.57 12.18
CA ALA A 19 2.29 0.28 12.84
C ALA A 19 1.88 -0.85 11.86
N VAL A 20 1.17 -0.49 10.78
CA VAL A 20 0.75 -1.42 9.73
C VAL A 20 1.93 -1.75 8.81
N GLN A 21 2.76 -0.76 8.48
CA GLN A 21 4.02 -0.96 7.76
C GLN A 21 4.97 -1.87 8.53
N ASP A 22 5.12 -1.67 9.85
CA ASP A 22 5.97 -2.50 10.71
C ASP A 22 5.46 -3.95 10.75
N ARG A 23 4.12 -4.14 10.78
CA ARG A 23 3.50 -5.47 10.72
C ARG A 23 3.78 -6.16 9.39
N LEU A 24 3.60 -5.46 8.27
CA LEU A 24 3.93 -5.99 6.95
C LEU A 24 5.42 -6.39 6.88
N GLN A 25 6.32 -5.51 7.33
CA GLN A 25 7.76 -5.78 7.31
C GLN A 25 8.12 -7.01 8.14
N SER A 26 7.54 -7.17 9.32
CA SER A 26 7.77 -8.34 10.18
C SER A 26 7.35 -9.65 9.51
N LEU A 27 6.21 -9.66 8.81
CA LEU A 27 5.72 -10.83 8.07
C LEU A 27 6.64 -11.20 6.91
N LEU A 28 7.09 -10.20 6.14
CA LEU A 28 8.02 -10.40 5.02
C LEU A 28 9.40 -10.87 5.52
N ASP A 29 9.91 -10.28 6.60
CA ASP A 29 11.17 -10.69 7.23
C ASP A 29 11.13 -12.15 7.70
N HIS A 30 9.98 -12.61 8.21
CA HIS A 30 9.79 -14.01 8.58
C HIS A 30 9.86 -14.94 7.36
N GLN A 31 9.21 -14.56 6.25
CA GLN A 31 9.29 -15.32 4.99
C GLN A 31 10.71 -15.36 4.42
N ASP A 32 11.40 -14.23 4.40
CA ASP A 32 12.77 -14.11 3.88
C ASP A 32 13.77 -14.95 4.69
N ARG A 33 13.53 -15.10 6.00
CA ARG A 33 14.32 -15.98 6.88
C ARG A 33 13.92 -17.46 6.79
N GLY A 34 12.88 -17.79 6.02
CA GLY A 34 12.37 -19.14 5.88
C GLY A 34 11.54 -19.64 7.06
N TYR A 35 11.06 -18.74 7.94
CA TYR A 35 10.13 -19.11 8.99
C TYR A 35 8.73 -19.35 8.40
N PRO A 36 8.05 -20.45 8.78
CA PRO A 36 6.72 -20.71 8.29
C PRO A 36 5.73 -19.69 8.89
N LEU A 37 5.03 -18.98 8.03
CA LEU A 37 3.84 -18.21 8.43
C LEU A 37 2.64 -19.15 8.54
N SER A 38 1.80 -18.95 9.55
CA SER A 38 0.47 -19.55 9.61
C SER A 38 -0.39 -19.09 8.43
N HIS A 39 -1.46 -19.83 8.13
CA HIS A 39 -2.38 -19.46 7.05
C HIS A 39 -2.95 -18.03 7.22
N THR A 40 -3.29 -17.64 8.45
CA THR A 40 -3.79 -16.29 8.75
C THR A 40 -2.74 -15.22 8.50
N GLU A 41 -1.48 -15.48 8.88
CA GLU A 41 -0.37 -14.55 8.64
C GLU A 41 -0.05 -14.42 7.14
N GLN A 42 -0.18 -15.49 6.36
CA GLN A 42 -0.03 -15.43 4.91
C GLN A 42 -1.10 -14.55 4.26
N GLN A 43 -2.36 -14.72 4.66
CA GLN A 43 -3.48 -13.89 4.18
C GLN A 43 -3.31 -12.43 4.59
N GLU A 44 -2.83 -12.18 5.81
CA GLU A 44 -2.53 -10.84 6.27
C GLU A 44 -1.41 -10.20 5.45
N ALA A 45 -0.31 -10.92 5.20
CA ALA A 45 0.80 -10.43 4.39
C ALA A 45 0.32 -10.09 2.97
N GLU A 46 -0.45 -10.97 2.33
CA GLU A 46 -1.01 -10.75 0.98
C GLU A 46 -1.88 -9.49 0.93
N GLY A 47 -2.82 -9.33 1.86
CA GLY A 47 -3.67 -8.15 1.90
C GLY A 47 -2.92 -6.85 2.21
N LEU A 48 -1.89 -6.92 3.06
CA LEU A 48 -1.06 -5.75 3.37
C LEU A 48 -0.16 -5.34 2.19
N VAL A 49 0.35 -6.30 1.42
CA VAL A 49 1.07 -6.03 0.15
C VAL A 49 0.14 -5.37 -0.86
N GLU A 50 -1.05 -5.93 -1.10
CA GLU A 50 -2.03 -5.36 -2.03
C GLU A 50 -2.38 -3.91 -1.65
N LEU A 51 -2.58 -3.65 -0.36
CA LEU A 51 -2.86 -2.30 0.13
C LEU A 51 -1.67 -1.35 -0.11
N ALA A 52 -0.45 -1.78 0.19
CA ALA A 52 0.75 -0.97 -0.03
C ALA A 52 0.97 -0.62 -1.51
N GLU A 53 0.72 -1.58 -2.41
CA GLU A 53 0.77 -1.37 -3.87
C GLU A 53 -0.30 -0.37 -4.33
N PHE A 54 -1.53 -0.54 -3.86
CA PHE A 54 -2.63 0.36 -4.18
C PHE A 54 -2.33 1.81 -3.75
N LEU A 55 -1.84 2.01 -2.52
CA LEU A 55 -1.45 3.33 -2.03
C LEU A 55 -0.30 3.94 -2.83
N SER A 56 0.68 3.13 -3.22
CA SER A 56 1.78 3.56 -4.09
C SER A 56 1.29 4.01 -5.46
N LEU A 57 0.34 3.28 -6.06
CA LEU A 57 -0.30 3.67 -7.33
C LEU A 57 -1.10 4.96 -7.20
N LEU A 58 -1.87 5.12 -6.12
CA LEU A 58 -2.60 6.36 -5.84
C LEU A 58 -1.64 7.54 -5.69
N GLN A 59 -0.54 7.38 -4.98
CA GLN A 59 0.47 8.43 -4.80
C GLN A 59 1.09 8.84 -6.15
N LEU A 60 1.46 7.87 -6.99
CA LEU A 60 2.02 8.12 -8.32
C LEU A 60 1.05 8.87 -9.24
N ARG A 61 -0.23 8.46 -9.24
CA ARG A 61 -1.28 9.13 -10.04
C ARG A 61 -1.52 10.55 -9.55
N SER A 62 -1.66 10.73 -8.24
CA SER A 62 -1.87 12.04 -7.62
C SER A 62 -0.72 13.00 -7.90
N THR A 63 0.53 12.52 -7.80
CA THR A 63 1.73 13.33 -8.08
C THR A 63 1.80 13.78 -9.54
N ARG A 64 1.36 12.94 -10.49
CA ARG A 64 1.31 13.31 -11.92
C ARG A 64 0.30 14.43 -12.17
N VAL A 65 -0.87 14.35 -11.55
CA VAL A 65 -1.90 15.40 -11.64
C VAL A 65 -1.37 16.73 -11.11
N VAL A 66 -0.69 16.73 -9.96
CA VAL A 66 -0.10 17.95 -9.37
C VAL A 66 1.01 18.55 -10.25
N LYS A 67 1.82 17.73 -10.93
CA LYS A 67 2.90 18.22 -11.82
C LYS A 67 2.38 18.80 -13.15
N GLN A 68 1.13 18.51 -13.52
CA GLN A 68 0.52 18.95 -14.77
C GLN A 68 -0.44 20.14 -14.59
N ALA A 69 -0.72 20.54 -13.35
CA ALA A 69 -1.46 21.75 -12.98
C ALA A 69 -0.51 22.95 -12.82
#